data_AF-A0A420DK12-F1
#
_entry.id   AF-A0A420DK12-F1
#
_cell.length_a   1.000
_cell.length_b   1.000
_cell.length_c   1.000
_cell.angle_alpha   90.00
_cell.angle_beta   90.00
_cell.angle_gamma   90.00
#
_symmetry.space_group_name_H-M   'P 1'
#
loop_
_entity.id
_entity.type
_entity.pdbx_description
1 polymer ?
#
loop_
_entity_poly.entity_id
_entity_poly.type
_entity_poly.pdbx_seq_one_letter_code
_entity_poly.pdbx_strand_id
1 'polypeptide(L)'
;MKYLTRYKPHRRKVLKWMHGLMIPLFVWFLLVTPDVVVPMGKGWFALHSNLALVFVSICLWWTADVMRRGLASRPGPKLPQWARLVHRPLHLVIIWGLFLVALGGFLLGLTSIVQLKAGLWLPIAPPMGWRRANEVIGTLHIYQFYLLGIVIAAHAAFHIWRHFKLRDNALRIMAPKVLQRFL
;
A
#
# COMPACT_ATOMS: atom_id res chain seq x y z
N MET A 1 17.69 -23.49 -18.27
CA MET A 1 16.96 -22.35 -17.65
C MET A 1 17.85 -21.11 -17.37
N LYS A 2 18.88 -20.79 -18.19
CA LYS A 2 19.82 -19.68 -17.96
C LYS A 2 19.60 -18.43 -18.85
N TYR A 3 18.59 -18.42 -19.72
CA TYR A 3 18.44 -17.39 -20.77
C TYR A 3 17.37 -16.31 -20.51
N LEU A 4 16.67 -16.31 -19.37
CA LEU A 4 15.59 -15.34 -19.08
C LEU A 4 16.04 -14.12 -18.24
N THR A 5 17.34 -13.90 -18.04
CA THR A 5 17.85 -12.85 -17.12
C THR A 5 18.14 -11.50 -17.78
N ARG A 6 17.99 -11.35 -19.10
CA ARG A 6 18.48 -10.15 -19.82
C ARG A 6 17.63 -8.88 -19.66
N TYR A 7 16.39 -8.97 -19.18
CA TYR A 7 15.47 -7.81 -19.07
C TYR A 7 14.69 -7.75 -17.76
N LYS A 8 15.36 -7.92 -16.61
CA LYS A 8 14.73 -7.56 -15.32
C LYS A 8 14.92 -6.06 -15.06
N PRO A 9 13.85 -5.26 -14.92
CA PRO A 9 14.00 -3.87 -14.53
C PRO A 9 14.73 -3.80 -13.18
N HIS A 10 15.68 -2.88 -13.07
CA HIS A 10 16.45 -2.70 -11.85
C HIS A 10 15.50 -2.49 -10.65
N ARG A 11 15.60 -3.30 -9.59
CA ARG A 11 14.65 -3.34 -8.45
C ARG A 11 14.27 -1.95 -7.93
N ARG A 12 15.25 -1.05 -7.81
CA ARG A 12 15.04 0.34 -7.39
C ARG A 12 14.06 1.11 -8.29
N LYS A 13 14.11 0.90 -9.61
CA LYS A 13 13.21 1.56 -10.57
C LYS A 13 11.77 1.11 -10.35
N VAL A 14 11.57 -0.19 -10.14
CA VAL A 14 10.26 -0.77 -9.83
C VAL A 14 9.72 -0.22 -8.52
N LEU A 15 10.52 -0.23 -7.46
CA LEU A 15 10.12 0.30 -6.15
C LEU A 15 9.75 1.79 -6.19
N LYS A 16 10.45 2.60 -7.00
CA LYS A 16 10.09 4.01 -7.20
C LYS A 16 8.70 4.17 -7.81
N TRP A 17 8.43 3.43 -8.88
CA TRP A 17 7.13 3.48 -9.55
C TRP A 17 6.01 2.99 -8.65
N MET A 18 6.22 1.85 -7.98
CA MET A 18 5.26 1.31 -7.04
C MET A 18 4.99 2.27 -5.90
N HIS A 19 6.02 2.78 -5.22
CA HIS A 19 5.84 3.74 -4.15
C HIS A 19 5.13 5.00 -4.65
N GLY A 20 5.50 5.52 -5.82
CA GLY A 20 4.88 6.68 -6.43
C GLY A 20 3.40 6.46 -6.76
N LEU A 21 3.02 5.28 -7.25
CA LEU A 21 1.64 4.91 -7.56
C LEU A 21 0.81 4.62 -6.30
N MET A 22 1.44 4.06 -5.27
CA MET A 22 0.77 3.77 -4.01
C MET A 22 0.29 5.02 -3.29
N ILE A 23 0.98 6.17 -3.42
CA ILE A 23 0.58 7.42 -2.77
C ILE A 23 -0.82 7.89 -3.22
N PRO A 24 -1.09 8.16 -4.52
CA PRO A 24 -2.41 8.62 -4.95
C PRO A 24 -3.49 7.56 -4.75
N LEU A 25 -3.17 6.27 -4.91
CA LEU A 25 -4.12 5.19 -4.61
C LEU A 25 -4.49 5.17 -3.12
N PHE A 26 -3.52 5.30 -2.22
CA PHE A 26 -3.78 5.34 -0.80
C PHE A 26 -4.64 6.54 -0.41
N VAL A 27 -4.34 7.73 -0.95
CA VAL A 27 -5.15 8.93 -0.74
C VAL A 27 -6.57 8.74 -1.28
N TRP A 28 -6.73 8.14 -2.46
CA TRP A 28 -8.05 7.81 -3.01
C TRP A 28 -8.85 6.94 -2.03
N PHE A 29 -8.31 5.83 -1.54
CA PHE A 29 -9.02 4.94 -0.62
C PHE A 29 -9.22 5.50 0.78
N LEU A 30 -8.45 6.52 1.17
CA LEU A 30 -8.67 7.23 2.43
C LEU A 30 -9.86 8.20 2.36
N LEU A 31 -10.13 8.77 1.18
CA LEU A 31 -11.13 9.82 1.00
C LEU A 31 -12.41 9.34 0.29
N VAL A 32 -12.26 8.36 -0.60
CA VAL A 32 -13.33 7.86 -1.47
C VAL A 32 -13.65 6.45 -1.02
N THR A 33 -14.72 6.30 -0.26
CA THR A 33 -15.18 5.04 0.32
C THR A 33 -16.38 4.47 -0.46
N PRO A 34 -16.75 3.20 -0.25
CA PRO A 34 -17.91 2.60 -0.92
C PRO A 34 -19.22 3.38 -0.74
N ASP A 35 -19.47 3.96 0.44
CA ASP A 35 -20.64 4.81 0.73
C ASP A 35 -20.66 6.10 -0.11
N VAL A 36 -19.52 6.57 -0.61
CA VAL A 36 -19.44 7.70 -1.54
C VAL A 36 -19.72 7.27 -2.97
N VAL A 37 -19.09 6.18 -3.45
CA VAL A 37 -19.14 5.81 -4.87
C VAL A 37 -20.35 4.98 -5.27
N VAL A 38 -20.97 4.26 -4.33
CA VAL A 38 -22.18 3.47 -4.62
C VAL A 38 -23.36 4.37 -5.01
N PRO A 39 -23.68 5.46 -4.28
CA PRO A 39 -24.73 6.40 -4.68
C PRO A 39 -24.45 7.12 -6.01
N MET A 40 -23.17 7.34 -6.35
CA MET A 40 -22.77 7.96 -7.62
C MET A 40 -23.00 7.06 -8.84
N GLY A 41 -23.32 5.79 -8.63
CA GLY A 41 -23.74 4.86 -9.67
C GLY A 41 -22.65 3.88 -10.11
N LYS A 42 -23.06 2.96 -11.00
CA LYS A 42 -22.27 1.76 -11.37
C LYS A 42 -20.88 2.08 -11.93
N GLY A 43 -20.74 3.17 -12.70
CA GLY A 43 -19.45 3.57 -13.29
C GLY A 43 -18.41 3.96 -12.23
N TRP A 44 -18.80 4.74 -11.23
CA TRP A 44 -17.92 5.16 -10.14
C TRP A 44 -17.53 3.99 -9.24
N PHE A 45 -18.49 3.12 -8.93
CA PHE A 45 -18.21 1.88 -8.20
C PHE A 45 -17.25 0.97 -8.98
N ALA A 46 -17.42 0.86 -10.31
CA ALA A 46 -16.52 0.09 -11.17
C ALA A 46 -15.08 0.65 -11.14
N LEU A 47 -14.93 1.96 -11.26
CA LEU A 47 -13.63 2.63 -11.18
C LEU A 47 -12.96 2.35 -9.83
N HIS A 48 -13.67 2.60 -8.72
CA HIS A 48 -13.18 2.37 -7.37
C HIS A 48 -12.76 0.90 -7.16
N SER A 49 -13.58 -0.06 -7.62
CA SER A 49 -13.30 -1.49 -7.53
C SER A 49 -12.09 -1.93 -8.38
N ASN A 50 -11.88 -1.34 -9.57
CA ASN A 50 -10.70 -1.62 -10.39
C ASN A 50 -9.42 -1.02 -9.78
N LEU A 51 -9.50 0.19 -9.21
CA LEU A 51 -8.38 0.78 -8.47
C LEU A 51 -8.02 -0.08 -7.26
N ALA A 52 -9.00 -0.70 -6.60
CA ALA A 52 -8.76 -1.56 -5.44
C ALA A 52 -8.00 -2.82 -5.85
N LEU A 53 -8.34 -3.41 -7.00
CA LEU A 53 -7.62 -4.53 -7.58
C LEU A 53 -6.15 -4.17 -7.87
N VAL A 54 -5.90 -3.01 -8.47
CA VAL A 54 -4.54 -2.51 -8.72
C VAL A 54 -3.78 -2.32 -7.41
N PHE A 55 -4.39 -1.64 -6.44
CA PHE A 55 -3.80 -1.38 -5.13
C PHE A 55 -3.42 -2.69 -4.41
N VAL A 56 -4.35 -3.63 -4.29
CA VAL A 56 -4.12 -4.93 -3.64
C VAL A 56 -3.01 -5.72 -4.36
N SER A 57 -3.00 -5.71 -5.69
CA SER A 57 -1.95 -6.38 -6.47
C SER A 57 -0.55 -5.83 -6.14
N ILE A 58 -0.43 -4.51 -6.00
CA ILE A 58 0.82 -3.85 -5.63
C ILE A 58 1.21 -4.20 -4.19
N CYS A 59 0.26 -4.20 -3.24
CA CYS A 59 0.49 -4.59 -1.86
C CYS A 59 1.05 -6.01 -1.75
N LEU A 60 0.39 -6.98 -2.40
CA LEU A 60 0.82 -8.38 -2.40
C LEU A 60 2.20 -8.55 -3.02
N TRP A 61 2.47 -7.88 -4.15
CA TRP A 61 3.78 -7.91 -4.79
C TRP A 61 4.86 -7.32 -3.88
N TRP A 62 4.60 -6.18 -3.23
CA TRP A 62 5.58 -5.52 -2.37
C TRP A 62 5.93 -6.39 -1.17
N THR A 63 4.92 -6.99 -0.54
CA THR A 63 5.15 -7.92 0.56
C THR A 63 5.96 -9.13 0.11
N ALA A 64 5.62 -9.73 -1.05
CA ALA A 64 6.40 -10.82 -1.62
C ALA A 64 7.85 -10.41 -1.96
N ASP A 65 8.08 -9.20 -2.47
CA ASP A 65 9.42 -8.65 -2.71
C ASP A 65 10.25 -8.59 -1.43
N VAL A 66 9.64 -8.12 -0.35
CA VAL A 66 10.28 -7.96 0.95
C VAL A 66 10.55 -9.31 1.60
N MET A 67 9.61 -10.26 1.52
CA MET A 67 9.82 -11.63 1.98
C MET A 67 10.97 -12.32 1.24
N ARG A 68 11.08 -12.09 -0.08
CA ARG A 68 12.10 -12.75 -0.91
C ARG A 68 13.48 -12.11 -0.81
N ARG A 69 13.56 -10.77 -0.74
CA ARG A 69 14.80 -10.00 -0.94
C ARG A 69 15.12 -9.05 0.22
N GLY A 70 14.36 -9.13 1.30
CA GLY A 70 14.46 -8.23 2.45
C GLY A 70 14.05 -6.79 2.11
N LEU A 71 14.04 -5.93 3.12
CA LEU A 71 13.75 -4.51 2.96
C LEU A 71 14.85 -3.81 2.16
N ALA A 72 14.49 -3.11 1.07
CA ALA A 72 15.45 -2.42 0.21
C ALA A 72 16.01 -1.13 0.85
N SER A 73 15.27 -0.51 1.77
CA SER A 73 15.67 0.73 2.44
C SER A 73 16.72 0.46 3.51
N ARG A 74 17.73 1.33 3.58
CA ARG A 74 18.73 1.36 4.66
C ARG A 74 18.68 2.71 5.37
N PRO A 75 18.92 2.77 6.68
CA PRO A 75 19.09 4.04 7.36
C PRO A 75 20.22 4.84 6.69
N GLY A 76 19.96 6.11 6.42
CA GLY A 76 20.97 7.05 5.92
C GLY A 76 22.04 7.39 6.96
N PRO A 77 23.25 7.79 6.52
CA PRO A 77 24.39 8.01 7.42
C PRO A 77 24.19 9.18 8.40
N LYS A 78 23.38 10.18 8.02
CA LYS A 78 23.08 11.37 8.84
C LYS A 78 22.01 11.14 9.91
N LEU A 79 21.37 9.97 9.95
CA LEU A 79 20.28 9.71 10.90
C LEU A 79 20.82 9.53 12.33
N PRO A 80 20.24 10.20 13.35
CA PRO A 80 20.57 9.94 14.74
C PRO A 80 20.17 8.53 15.17
N GLN A 81 20.77 8.02 16.25
CA GLN A 81 20.62 6.62 16.68
C GLN A 81 19.16 6.19 16.87
N TRP A 82 18.34 6.99 17.55
CA TRP A 82 16.92 6.69 17.76
C TRP A 82 16.16 6.52 16.43
N ALA A 83 16.46 7.37 15.43
CA ALA A 83 15.79 7.34 14.14
C ALA A 83 16.24 6.15 13.28
N ARG A 84 17.48 5.68 13.46
CA ARG A 84 17.96 4.42 12.85
C ARG A 84 17.22 3.21 13.42
N LEU A 85 16.93 3.20 14.73
CA LEU A 85 16.18 2.13 15.38
C LEU A 85 14.73 2.06 14.88
N VAL A 86 14.07 3.21 14.69
CA VAL A 86 12.67 3.27 14.21
C VAL A 86 12.55 3.05 12.70
N HIS A 87 13.59 3.34 11.92
CA HIS A 87 13.53 3.29 10.46
C HIS A 87 13.03 1.95 9.90
N ARG A 88 13.62 0.82 10.31
CA ARG A 88 13.23 -0.50 9.79
C ARG A 88 11.84 -0.92 10.28
N PRO A 89 11.52 -0.86 11.59
CA PRO A 89 10.17 -1.13 12.08
C PRO A 89 9.10 -0.35 11.34
N LEU A 90 9.27 0.97 11.16
CA LEU A 90 8.30 1.82 10.48
C LEU A 90 7.97 1.33 9.06
N HIS A 91 8.99 1.01 8.25
CA HIS A 91 8.77 0.50 6.90
C HIS A 91 8.08 -0.87 6.90
N LEU A 92 8.48 -1.76 7.83
CA LEU A 92 7.89 -3.09 7.92
C LEU A 92 6.43 -3.03 8.40
N VAL A 93 6.10 -2.15 9.35
CA VAL A 93 4.72 -1.91 9.80
C VAL A 93 3.86 -1.45 8.63
N ILE A 94 4.36 -0.56 7.76
CA ILE A 94 3.62 -0.13 6.57
C ILE A 94 3.41 -1.29 5.59
N ILE A 95 4.45 -2.04 5.25
CA ILE A 95 4.36 -3.14 4.28
C ILE A 95 3.43 -4.25 4.79
N TRP A 96 3.59 -4.66 6.05
CA TRP A 96 2.71 -5.65 6.66
C TRP A 96 1.30 -5.11 6.87
N GLY A 97 1.14 -3.84 7.22
CA GLY A 97 -0.16 -3.19 7.31
C GLY A 97 -0.90 -3.20 5.97
N LEU A 98 -0.22 -2.86 4.87
CA LEU A 98 -0.77 -2.93 3.51
C LEU A 98 -1.14 -4.37 3.10
N PHE A 99 -0.31 -5.36 3.46
CA PHE A 99 -0.64 -6.77 3.26
C PHE A 99 -1.89 -7.18 4.02
N LEU A 100 -1.98 -6.81 5.30
CA LEU A 100 -3.12 -7.13 6.14
C LEU A 100 -4.39 -6.45 5.61
N VAL A 101 -4.30 -5.29 4.96
CA VAL A 101 -5.44 -4.64 4.30
C VAL A 101 -5.91 -5.54 3.16
N ALA A 102 -5.00 -6.02 2.29
CA ALA A 102 -5.35 -6.97 1.25
C ALA A 102 -5.99 -8.25 1.81
N LEU A 103 -5.45 -8.79 2.90
CA LEU A 103 -6.02 -9.95 3.59
C LEU A 103 -7.42 -9.66 4.14
N GLY A 104 -7.63 -8.51 4.78
CA GLY A 104 -8.95 -8.09 5.27
C GLY A 104 -9.98 -7.96 4.14
N GLY A 105 -9.58 -7.43 2.98
CA GLY A 105 -10.43 -7.38 1.79
C GLY A 105 -10.81 -8.77 1.25
N PHE A 106 -9.87 -9.72 1.26
CA PHE A 106 -10.16 -11.12 0.94
C PHE A 106 -11.14 -11.74 1.94
N LEU A 107 -10.92 -11.53 3.23
CA LEU A 107 -11.77 -12.04 4.30
C LEU A 107 -13.18 -11.42 4.26
N LEU A 108 -13.31 -10.16 3.86
CA LEU A 108 -14.60 -9.52 3.57
C LEU A 108 -15.34 -10.25 2.44
N GLY A 109 -14.64 -10.61 1.36
CA GLY A 109 -15.21 -11.44 0.29
C GLY A 109 -15.66 -12.81 0.78
N LEU A 110 -14.79 -13.50 1.53
CA LEU A 110 -15.03 -14.86 2.01
C LEU A 110 -16.22 -14.92 2.97
N THR A 111 -16.36 -13.94 3.84
CA THR A 111 -17.42 -13.91 4.86
C THR A 111 -18.72 -13.27 4.38
N SER A 112 -18.74 -12.70 3.17
CA SER A 112 -19.92 -12.04 2.62
C SER A 112 -21.09 -13.00 2.40
N ILE A 113 -22.30 -12.44 2.39
CA ILE A 113 -23.54 -13.12 1.97
C ILE A 113 -23.74 -13.12 0.45
N VAL A 114 -22.94 -12.35 -0.29
CA VAL A 114 -23.00 -12.24 -1.75
C VAL A 114 -21.62 -12.36 -2.36
N GLN A 115 -21.55 -12.76 -3.62
CA GLN A 115 -20.27 -12.83 -4.33
C GLN A 115 -19.72 -11.42 -4.58
N LEU A 116 -18.72 -11.02 -3.80
CA LEU A 116 -17.96 -9.80 -4.07
C LEU A 116 -16.98 -10.04 -5.23
N LYS A 117 -16.84 -9.01 -6.08
CA LYS A 117 -15.95 -9.02 -7.25
C LYS A 117 -15.04 -7.80 -7.25
N ALA A 118 -13.75 -8.03 -7.38
CA ALA A 118 -12.77 -6.98 -7.67
C ALA A 118 -12.85 -6.60 -9.15
N GLY A 119 -12.86 -5.30 -9.43
CA GLY A 119 -13.06 -4.77 -10.78
C GLY A 119 -14.42 -5.10 -11.42
N LEU A 120 -15.39 -5.60 -10.64
CA LEU A 120 -16.69 -6.16 -11.08
C LEU A 120 -16.63 -7.50 -11.83
N TRP A 121 -15.45 -8.04 -12.09
CA TRP A 121 -15.30 -9.26 -12.88
C TRP A 121 -14.58 -10.40 -12.14
N LEU A 122 -13.61 -10.08 -11.27
CA LEU A 122 -12.79 -11.08 -10.58
C LEU A 122 -13.42 -11.45 -9.22
N PRO A 123 -13.95 -12.68 -9.03
CA PRO A 123 -14.44 -13.11 -7.72
C PRO A 123 -13.33 -13.04 -6.67
N ILE A 124 -13.58 -12.38 -5.54
CA ILE A 124 -12.57 -12.19 -4.50
C ILE A 124 -12.34 -13.49 -3.73
N ALA A 125 -13.43 -14.10 -3.27
CA ALA A 125 -13.46 -15.36 -2.54
C ALA A 125 -14.88 -15.96 -2.64
N PRO A 126 -15.06 -17.28 -2.43
CA PRO A 126 -16.38 -17.88 -2.30
C PRO A 126 -17.13 -17.30 -1.08
N PRO A 127 -18.36 -16.79 -1.22
CA PRO A 127 -19.11 -16.21 -0.11
C PRO A 127 -19.68 -17.30 0.82
N MET A 128 -19.30 -17.27 2.09
CA MET A 128 -19.73 -18.25 3.09
C MET A 128 -21.00 -17.86 3.85
N GLY A 129 -21.49 -16.63 3.69
CA GLY A 129 -22.72 -16.15 4.35
C GLY A 129 -22.58 -15.85 5.84
N TRP A 130 -21.36 -15.70 6.35
CA TRP A 130 -21.10 -15.49 7.78
C TRP A 130 -21.27 -14.03 8.19
N ARG A 131 -22.53 -13.57 8.29
CA ARG A 131 -22.88 -12.17 8.58
C ARG A 131 -22.12 -11.56 9.75
N ARG A 132 -22.12 -12.22 10.92
CA ARG A 132 -21.44 -11.71 12.12
C ARG A 132 -19.92 -11.58 11.93
N ALA A 133 -19.31 -12.56 11.25
CA ALA A 133 -17.89 -12.49 10.94
C ALA A 133 -17.59 -11.36 9.96
N ASN A 134 -18.45 -11.16 8.96
CA ASN A 134 -18.34 -10.09 7.98
C ASN A 134 -18.39 -8.70 8.63
N GLU A 135 -19.31 -8.49 9.58
CA GLU A 135 -19.44 -7.24 10.35
C GLU A 135 -18.17 -6.96 11.18
N VAL A 136 -17.63 -7.98 11.87
CA VAL A 136 -16.39 -7.85 12.64
C VAL A 136 -15.19 -7.56 11.73
N ILE A 137 -15.03 -8.33 10.66
CA ILE A 137 -13.91 -8.17 9.71
C ILE A 137 -13.98 -6.81 9.03
N GLY A 138 -15.17 -6.35 8.62
CA GLY A 138 -15.36 -5.02 8.05
C GLY A 138 -14.96 -3.91 8.99
N THR A 139 -15.37 -4.02 10.27
CA THR A 139 -14.98 -3.06 11.31
C THR A 139 -13.47 -3.01 11.50
N LEU A 140 -12.82 -4.18 11.63
CA LEU A 140 -11.38 -4.29 11.77
C LEU A 140 -10.65 -3.73 10.55
N HIS A 141 -11.12 -4.05 9.34
CA HIS A 141 -10.54 -3.59 8.09
C HIS A 141 -10.57 -2.06 7.97
N ILE A 142 -11.69 -1.42 8.37
CA ILE A 142 -11.81 0.04 8.42
C ILE A 142 -10.82 0.63 9.42
N TYR A 143 -10.80 0.18 10.67
CA TYR A 143 -9.89 0.71 11.68
C TYR A 143 -8.42 0.52 11.30
N GLN A 144 -8.09 -0.65 10.75
CA GLN A 144 -6.76 -0.94 10.26
C GLN A 144 -6.34 0.04 9.16
N PHE A 145 -7.21 0.33 8.19
CA PHE A 145 -6.89 1.23 7.09
C PHE A 145 -6.63 2.66 7.59
N TYR A 146 -7.46 3.17 8.50
CA TYR A 146 -7.26 4.49 9.11
C TYR A 146 -6.01 4.55 9.98
N LEU A 147 -5.74 3.53 10.79
CA LEU A 147 -4.52 3.46 11.60
C LEU A 147 -3.28 3.42 10.70
N LEU A 148 -3.33 2.67 9.59
CA LEU A 148 -2.27 2.67 8.59
C LEU A 148 -2.08 4.06 7.96
N GLY A 149 -3.15 4.83 7.77
CA GLY A 149 -3.10 6.24 7.37
C GLY A 149 -2.29 7.10 8.32
N ILE A 150 -2.49 6.94 9.64
CA ILE A 150 -1.69 7.63 10.67
C ILE A 150 -0.20 7.25 10.55
N VAL A 151 0.10 5.95 10.38
CA VAL A 151 1.49 5.47 10.24
C VAL A 151 2.14 6.02 8.96
N ILE A 152 1.40 6.07 7.85
CA ILE A 152 1.89 6.62 6.58
C ILE A 152 2.12 8.13 6.69
N ALA A 153 1.24 8.87 7.38
CA ALA A 153 1.44 10.28 7.67
C ALA A 153 2.70 10.51 8.51
N ALA A 154 2.91 9.71 9.57
CA ALA A 154 4.13 9.76 10.37
C ALA A 154 5.38 9.43 9.55
N HIS A 155 5.30 8.47 8.62
CA HIS A 155 6.38 8.14 7.69
C HIS A 155 6.70 9.29 6.72
N ALA A 156 5.68 9.93 6.14
CA ALA A 156 5.87 11.10 5.30
C ALA A 156 6.49 12.25 6.10
N ALA A 157 5.97 12.56 7.28
CA ALA A 157 6.48 13.59 8.17
C ALA A 157 7.94 13.32 8.56
N PHE A 158 8.29 12.07 8.85
CA PHE A 158 9.68 11.67 9.12
C PHE A 158 10.61 11.97 7.94
N HIS A 159 10.20 11.67 6.70
CA HIS A 159 11.01 11.97 5.53
C HIS A 159 11.10 13.46 5.22
N ILE A 160 10.02 14.22 5.47
CA ILE A 160 10.00 15.68 5.34
C ILE A 160 10.95 16.32 6.37
N TRP A 161 10.87 15.90 7.64
CA TRP A 161 11.79 16.36 8.69
C TRP A 161 13.25 16.07 8.33
N ARG A 162 13.57 14.86 7.83
CA ARG A 162 14.93 14.52 7.38
C ARG A 162 15.43 15.45 6.28
N HIS A 163 14.57 15.78 5.33
CA HIS A 163 14.91 16.68 4.24
C HIS A 163 15.26 18.09 4.77
N PHE A 164 14.44 18.67 5.65
CA PHE A 164 14.70 20.01 6.16
C PHE A 164 15.83 20.07 7.21
N LYS A 165 15.84 19.14 8.17
CA LYS A 165 16.78 19.17 9.30
C LYS A 165 18.14 18.56 8.99
N LEU A 166 18.15 17.39 8.33
CA LEU A 166 19.40 16.66 8.05
C LEU A 166 19.96 16.99 6.65
N ARG A 167 19.14 17.60 5.79
CA ARG A 167 19.49 17.93 4.39
C ARG A 167 20.11 16.70 3.71
N ASP A 168 19.42 15.58 3.85
CA ASP A 168 19.82 14.31 3.25
C ASP A 168 19.08 14.07 1.93
N ASN A 169 19.60 13.16 1.11
CA ASN A 169 19.04 12.85 -0.21
C ASN A 169 17.96 11.75 -0.15
N ALA A 170 17.35 11.49 1.01
CA ALA A 170 16.43 10.37 1.19
C ALA A 170 15.19 10.48 0.29
N LEU A 171 14.60 11.68 0.16
CA LEU A 171 13.46 11.92 -0.72
C LEU A 171 13.85 11.76 -2.20
N ARG A 172 15.01 12.29 -2.62
CA ARG A 172 15.51 12.14 -4.01
C ARG A 172 15.70 10.68 -4.42
N ILE A 173 16.05 9.82 -3.47
CA ILE A 173 16.23 8.38 -3.68
C ILE A 173 14.92 7.71 -4.11
N MET A 174 13.75 8.18 -3.66
CA MET A 174 12.44 7.60 -4.00
C MET A 174 11.63 8.44 -4.98
N ALA A 175 11.94 9.73 -5.14
CA ALA A 175 11.24 10.61 -6.07
C ALA A 175 11.56 10.29 -7.55
N PRO A 176 10.59 10.53 -8.46
CA PRO A 176 10.83 10.55 -9.90
C PRO A 176 11.78 11.71 -10.27
N LYS A 177 12.55 11.54 -11.36
CA LYS A 177 13.60 12.49 -11.78
C LYS A 177 13.10 13.94 -11.88
N VAL A 178 11.89 14.15 -12.39
CA VAL A 178 11.28 15.47 -12.57
C VAL A 178 11.15 16.24 -11.24
N LEU A 179 10.90 15.54 -10.13
CA LEU A 179 10.75 16.15 -8.81
C LEU A 179 12.09 16.35 -8.08
N GLN A 180 13.19 15.76 -8.57
CA GLN A 180 14.48 15.84 -7.89
C GLN A 180 15.09 17.23 -7.90
N ARG A 181 14.66 18.13 -8.79
CA ARG A 181 15.10 19.54 -8.81
C ARG A 181 14.54 20.37 -7.64
N PHE A 182 13.45 19.90 -7.03
CA PHE A 182 12.77 20.58 -5.91
C PHE A 182 13.12 19.98 -4.54
N LEU A 183 13.82 18.84 -4.56
CA LEU A 183 14.33 18.12 -3.38
C LEU A 183 15.82 18.33 -3.31
#